data_AF-A0A519I171-F1
#
_entry.id   AF-A0A519I171-F1
#
_cell.length_a   1.000
_cell.length_b   1.000
_cell.length_c   1.000
_cell.angle_alpha   90.00
_cell.angle_beta   90.00
_cell.angle_gamma   90.00
#
_symmetry.space_group_name_H-M   'P 1'
#
loop_
_entity.id
_entity.type
_entity.pdbx_description
1 polymer ?
#
loop_
_entity_poly.entity_id
_entity_poly.type
_entity_poly.pdbx_seq_one_letter_code
_entity_poly.pdbx_strand_id
1 'polypeptide(L)'
;MEIREGLTFDDVLLEPGPSEIMPADADVSTKLTRDIRLNIPLTSSAMDTVTESRLAIAMAQAGGLGILHRNMTVEEQADQVREVKRYESGMVINPVTITPQTTLGEIRQIVAKKKISGFPVVDPVSGKLVGILTNRDMRFDTDPNRKAIELMTTGDLVTVREGAGRDEARALLRDRKIERVIVVDEDYRATGLITMKDIEKAQAHPHAAKDDQGRLLVGAASTVGDAGYERAMALAEAGVDVVVIDTAHGHSIQVSRVVERIKRESNRIQIIAGNVATYDAARALIDAGADAVKVGIGPGSICTTRIVAGVGVPQLTAIMEAVRAAKESGAPVIADGGIKYSGDLAKAIAAGASAAMMGSMFAGTDESPGEVFLYQGRSYKSYRGMGSVGAMGAGSADRYFQKEVEDTQKLVPEGIEGQTPYKGPIAPVLHQMVGGLRAAMGYVGAGSIPELQERARFVRITGAGLRESHVHDVMITREAPNYRQG
;
A
#
# COMPACT_ATOMS: atom_id res chain seq x y z
N MET A 1 -38.37 -6.44 16.83
CA MET A 1 -37.25 -5.83 16.09
C MET A 1 -36.79 -4.63 16.90
N GLU A 2 -35.58 -4.69 17.44
CA GLU A 2 -34.99 -3.56 18.19
C GLU A 2 -34.06 -2.80 17.25
N ILE A 3 -34.29 -1.49 17.10
CA ILE A 3 -33.43 -0.63 16.29
C ILE A 3 -32.30 -0.16 17.21
N ARG A 4 -31.11 -0.72 17.00
CA ARG A 4 -29.93 -0.33 17.77
C ARG A 4 -29.38 1.02 17.30
N GLU A 5 -28.86 1.79 18.24
CA GLU A 5 -28.11 3.01 17.95
C GLU A 5 -26.72 2.69 17.39
N GLY A 6 -26.22 3.53 16.49
CA GLY A 6 -24.86 3.44 15.96
C GLY A 6 -24.24 4.83 15.84
N LEU A 7 -22.95 4.92 16.13
CA LEU A 7 -22.15 6.14 16.14
C LEU A 7 -21.08 6.12 15.03
N THR A 8 -20.80 7.28 14.48
CA THR A 8 -19.67 7.56 13.58
C THR A 8 -18.67 8.51 14.24
N PHE A 9 -17.61 8.89 13.51
CA PHE A 9 -16.52 9.72 14.06
C PHE A 9 -16.97 11.09 14.57
N ASP A 10 -17.94 11.71 13.90
CA ASP A 10 -18.47 13.04 14.24
C ASP A 10 -19.37 13.02 15.50
N ASP A 11 -19.80 11.85 15.95
CA ASP A 11 -20.67 11.72 17.14
C ASP A 11 -19.87 11.63 18.45
N VAL A 12 -18.54 11.55 18.39
CA VAL A 12 -17.69 11.32 19.55
C VAL A 12 -16.40 12.15 19.54
N LEU A 13 -15.84 12.37 20.72
CA LEU A 13 -14.48 12.85 20.95
C LEU A 13 -13.69 11.85 21.80
N LEU A 14 -12.36 11.92 21.71
CA LEU A 14 -11.47 11.23 22.66
C LEU A 14 -11.33 12.10 23.91
N GLU A 15 -11.54 11.49 25.08
CA GLU A 15 -11.34 12.14 26.36
C GLU A 15 -9.83 12.19 26.69
N PRO A 16 -9.27 13.38 27.04
CA PRO A 16 -7.89 13.49 27.48
C PRO A 16 -7.63 12.72 28.79
N GLY A 17 -6.42 12.20 28.94
CA GLY A 17 -6.00 11.45 30.14
C GLY A 17 -4.62 11.90 30.65
N PRO A 18 -4.18 11.38 31.81
CA PRO A 18 -2.85 11.65 32.35
C PRO A 18 -1.75 11.23 31.35
N SER A 19 -0.75 12.06 31.09
CA SER A 19 0.27 11.78 30.07
C SER A 19 1.67 12.09 30.58
N GLU A 20 2.58 11.13 30.36
CA GLU A 20 4.03 11.27 30.60
C GLU A 20 4.81 11.20 29.27
N ILE A 21 4.11 11.05 28.14
CA ILE A 21 4.70 10.85 26.81
C ILE A 21 4.55 12.11 25.96
N MET A 22 5.61 12.49 25.26
CA MET A 22 5.52 13.55 24.25
C MET A 22 5.08 12.94 22.91
N PRO A 23 4.26 13.65 22.09
CA PRO A 23 3.83 13.14 20.78
C PRO A 23 4.97 12.69 19.85
N ALA A 24 6.14 13.31 19.95
CA ALA A 24 7.32 12.95 19.17
C ALA A 24 7.85 11.54 19.49
N ASP A 25 7.66 11.08 20.73
CA ASP A 25 8.21 9.81 21.24
C ASP A 25 7.24 8.63 21.08
N ALA A 26 5.98 8.89 20.70
CA ALA A 26 4.98 7.84 20.50
C ALA A 26 5.37 6.85 19.37
N ASP A 27 5.23 5.55 19.59
CA ASP A 27 5.36 4.55 18.53
C ASP A 27 4.01 4.29 17.85
N VAL A 28 3.96 4.58 16.55
CA VAL A 28 2.77 4.37 15.70
C VAL A 28 2.89 3.10 14.85
N SER A 29 3.90 2.26 15.10
CA SER A 29 4.03 0.97 14.43
C SER A 29 2.85 0.05 14.77
N THR A 30 2.42 -0.74 13.80
CA THR A 30 1.22 -1.59 13.93
C THR A 30 1.37 -2.91 13.19
N LYS A 31 0.48 -3.86 13.51
CA LYS A 31 0.28 -5.09 12.75
C LYS A 31 -0.84 -4.88 11.73
N LEU A 32 -0.53 -4.97 10.44
CA LEU A 32 -1.56 -4.96 9.38
C LEU A 32 -2.25 -6.32 9.28
N THR A 33 -1.47 -7.39 9.41
CA THR A 33 -1.93 -8.78 9.45
C THR A 33 -1.20 -9.49 10.60
N ARG A 34 -1.37 -10.82 10.72
CA ARG A 34 -0.66 -11.60 11.75
C ARG A 34 0.86 -11.45 11.64
N ASP A 35 1.39 -11.46 10.41
CA ASP A 35 2.82 -11.47 10.12
C ASP A 35 3.36 -10.15 9.54
N ILE A 36 2.50 -9.31 8.96
CA ILE A 36 2.93 -8.04 8.36
C ILE A 36 2.83 -6.90 9.37
N ARG A 37 3.95 -6.22 9.59
CA ARG A 37 4.05 -4.98 10.38
C ARG A 37 4.22 -3.77 9.47
N LEU A 38 3.62 -2.66 9.87
CA LEU A 38 3.80 -1.34 9.26
C LEU A 38 4.41 -0.39 10.27
N ASN A 39 5.15 0.61 9.78
CA ASN A 39 5.75 1.66 10.61
C ASN A 39 4.80 2.85 10.81
N ILE A 40 3.76 2.96 9.98
CA ILE A 40 2.62 3.87 10.18
C ILE A 40 1.31 3.10 9.92
N PRO A 41 0.20 3.41 10.59
CA PRO A 41 -1.03 2.62 10.52
C PRO A 41 -1.92 3.03 9.34
N LEU A 42 -1.31 3.21 8.16
CA LEU A 42 -1.98 3.75 6.97
C LEU A 42 -1.82 2.83 5.76
N THR A 43 -2.93 2.57 5.09
CA THR A 43 -2.97 1.90 3.78
C THR A 43 -3.76 2.72 2.76
N SER A 44 -3.41 2.59 1.48
CA SER A 44 -4.16 3.24 0.39
C SER A 44 -5.20 2.30 -0.21
N SER A 45 -6.38 2.84 -0.54
CA SER A 45 -7.49 2.05 -1.08
C SER A 45 -7.19 1.46 -2.46
N ALA A 46 -7.71 0.26 -2.71
CA ALA A 46 -7.62 -0.46 -3.98
C ALA A 46 -8.54 0.12 -5.07
N MET A 47 -8.23 1.34 -5.51
CA MET A 47 -9.05 2.09 -6.48
C MET A 47 -8.20 2.59 -7.63
N ASP A 48 -8.77 2.59 -8.83
CA ASP A 48 -8.11 3.01 -10.08
C ASP A 48 -7.76 4.51 -10.15
N THR A 49 -8.29 5.30 -9.22
CA THR A 49 -7.97 6.72 -9.03
C THR A 49 -7.13 6.98 -7.77
N VAL A 50 -6.64 5.92 -7.11
CA VAL A 50 -5.86 6.04 -5.87
C VAL A 50 -4.54 5.31 -5.97
N THR A 51 -4.52 3.99 -6.22
CA THR A 51 -3.32 3.18 -5.99
C THR A 51 -2.89 2.36 -7.20
N GLU A 52 -1.81 2.82 -7.81
CA GLU A 52 -0.96 2.05 -8.72
C GLU A 52 0.48 1.99 -8.14
N SER A 53 1.42 1.40 -8.88
CA SER A 53 2.81 1.19 -8.44
C SER A 53 3.47 2.43 -7.84
N ARG A 54 3.29 3.61 -8.44
CA ARG A 54 3.86 4.89 -7.95
C ARG A 54 3.39 5.24 -6.53
N LEU A 55 2.08 5.20 -6.27
CA LEU A 55 1.55 5.47 -4.93
C LEU A 55 1.91 4.35 -3.96
N ALA A 56 1.89 3.08 -4.40
CA ALA A 56 2.28 1.97 -3.55
C ALA A 56 3.74 2.05 -3.08
N ILE A 57 4.65 2.45 -3.96
CA ILE A 57 6.05 2.74 -3.63
C ILE A 57 6.14 3.85 -2.59
N ALA A 58 5.48 4.99 -2.82
CA ALA A 58 5.54 6.13 -1.91
C ALA A 58 4.95 5.81 -0.53
N MET A 59 3.85 5.06 -0.48
CA MET A 59 3.24 4.55 0.75
C MET A 59 4.21 3.64 1.51
N ALA A 60 4.81 2.66 0.83
CA ALA A 60 5.76 1.74 1.44
C ALA A 60 7.02 2.45 1.94
N GLN A 61 7.56 3.40 1.19
CA GLN A 61 8.70 4.23 1.60
C GLN A 61 8.41 5.08 2.84
N ALA A 62 7.17 5.54 3.00
CA ALA A 62 6.73 6.27 4.19
C ALA A 62 6.39 5.36 5.38
N GLY A 63 6.44 4.03 5.21
CA GLY A 63 6.17 3.05 6.27
C GLY A 63 4.75 2.48 6.31
N GLY A 64 3.90 2.87 5.35
CA GLY A 64 2.56 2.34 5.16
C GLY A 64 2.54 1.23 4.10
N LEU A 65 1.37 0.99 3.50
CA LEU A 65 1.24 -0.02 2.44
C LEU A 65 0.20 0.38 1.38
N GLY A 66 0.55 0.26 0.10
CA GLY A 66 -0.40 0.47 -0.99
C GLY A 66 -1.09 -0.81 -1.43
N ILE A 67 -2.40 -0.76 -1.66
CA ILE A 67 -3.16 -1.86 -2.28
C ILE A 67 -3.47 -1.55 -3.74
N LEU A 68 -2.84 -2.28 -4.67
CA LEU A 68 -3.08 -2.15 -6.10
C LEU A 68 -4.53 -2.56 -6.43
N HIS A 69 -5.23 -1.74 -7.23
CA HIS A 69 -6.58 -2.06 -7.68
C HIS A 69 -6.60 -3.20 -8.70
N ARG A 70 -7.80 -3.72 -8.98
CA ARG A 70 -8.02 -4.85 -9.91
C ARG A 70 -8.75 -4.51 -11.21
N ASN A 71 -9.06 -3.23 -11.46
CA ASN A 71 -9.52 -2.72 -12.76
C ASN A 71 -8.39 -2.72 -13.82
N MET A 72 -7.77 -3.89 -14.02
CA MET A 72 -6.74 -4.18 -15.01
C MET A 72 -6.66 -5.70 -15.19
N THR A 73 -5.94 -6.17 -16.21
CA THR A 73 -5.70 -7.61 -16.40
C THR A 73 -4.91 -8.21 -15.23
N VAL A 74 -4.86 -9.54 -15.14
CA VAL A 74 -4.09 -10.23 -14.09
C VAL A 74 -2.60 -9.96 -14.28
N GLU A 75 -2.10 -10.06 -15.51
CA GLU A 75 -0.72 -9.76 -15.89
C GLU A 75 -0.32 -8.32 -15.58
N GLU A 76 -1.13 -7.32 -15.94
CA GLU A 76 -0.82 -5.91 -15.65
C GLU A 76 -0.71 -5.65 -14.15
N GLN A 77 -1.61 -6.23 -13.34
CA GLN A 77 -1.56 -6.09 -11.89
C GLN A 77 -0.31 -6.77 -11.31
N ALA A 78 0.03 -7.96 -11.81
CA ALA A 78 1.25 -8.67 -11.45
C ALA A 78 2.52 -7.89 -11.83
N ASP A 79 2.51 -7.19 -12.97
CA ASP A 79 3.61 -6.33 -13.38
C ASP A 79 3.76 -5.11 -12.47
N GLN A 80 2.66 -4.49 -12.03
CA GLN A 80 2.73 -3.43 -11.01
C GLN A 80 3.28 -3.94 -9.68
N VAL A 81 2.90 -5.15 -9.24
CA VAL A 81 3.52 -5.79 -8.05
C VAL A 81 5.03 -5.91 -8.24
N ARG A 82 5.48 -6.47 -9.38
CA ARG A 82 6.91 -6.63 -9.68
C ARG A 82 7.64 -5.29 -9.72
N GLU A 83 7.01 -4.23 -10.23
CA GLU A 83 7.58 -2.88 -10.22
C GLU A 83 7.86 -2.40 -8.79
N VAL A 84 6.89 -2.54 -7.88
CA VAL A 84 7.07 -2.15 -6.46
C VAL A 84 8.16 -2.99 -5.80
N LYS A 85 8.12 -4.33 -5.95
CA LYS A 85 9.10 -5.24 -5.34
C LYS A 85 10.52 -5.03 -5.86
N ARG A 86 10.69 -4.53 -7.09
CA ARG A 86 12.00 -4.21 -7.70
C ARG A 86 12.45 -2.77 -7.47
N TYR A 87 11.59 -1.90 -6.95
CA TYR A 87 11.92 -0.47 -6.84
C TYR A 87 13.09 -0.23 -5.90
N GLU A 88 13.08 -0.91 -4.75
CA GLU A 88 14.14 -0.86 -3.76
C GLU A 88 14.35 -2.29 -3.27
N SER A 89 15.23 -3.02 -3.96
CA SER A 89 15.72 -4.30 -3.48
C SER A 89 17.07 -4.02 -2.85
N GLY A 90 17.25 -4.26 -1.55
CA GLY A 90 18.56 -4.10 -0.90
C GLY A 90 19.69 -4.91 -1.57
N MET A 91 19.31 -5.87 -2.42
CA MET A 91 20.15 -6.58 -3.38
C MET A 91 19.25 -7.07 -4.53
N VAL A 92 19.68 -6.88 -5.78
CA VAL A 92 19.01 -7.49 -6.95
C VAL A 92 19.43 -8.96 -7.01
N ILE A 93 18.49 -9.88 -6.80
CA ILE A 93 18.71 -11.33 -6.93
C ILE A 93 18.60 -11.73 -8.40
N ASN A 94 19.48 -12.62 -8.87
CA ASN A 94 19.55 -13.08 -10.27
C ASN A 94 19.58 -11.91 -11.26
N PRO A 95 20.62 -11.05 -11.19
CA PRO A 95 20.73 -9.89 -12.06
C PRO A 95 20.73 -10.31 -13.53
N VAL A 96 20.24 -9.44 -14.41
CA VAL A 96 20.33 -9.69 -15.86
C VAL A 96 21.81 -9.68 -16.24
N THR A 97 22.30 -10.83 -16.71
CA THR A 97 23.67 -11.01 -17.18
C THR A 97 23.76 -10.90 -18.70
N ILE A 98 24.94 -10.55 -19.20
CA ILE A 98 25.27 -10.59 -20.64
C ILE A 98 26.51 -11.45 -20.86
N THR A 99 26.83 -11.77 -22.11
CA THR A 99 28.05 -12.52 -22.45
C THR A 99 29.10 -11.57 -23.03
N PRO A 100 30.39 -11.96 -23.07
CA PRO A 100 31.45 -11.15 -23.68
C PRO A 100 31.19 -10.80 -25.15
N GLN A 101 30.38 -11.61 -25.85
CA GLN A 101 30.07 -11.45 -27.27
C GLN A 101 28.80 -10.62 -27.52
N THR A 102 28.02 -10.30 -26.49
CA THR A 102 26.81 -9.47 -26.63
C THR A 102 27.20 -8.08 -27.15
N THR A 103 26.46 -7.60 -28.15
CA THR A 103 26.74 -6.33 -28.84
C THR A 103 26.13 -5.14 -28.10
N LEU A 104 26.71 -3.95 -28.28
CA LEU A 104 26.19 -2.70 -27.73
C LEU A 104 24.76 -2.40 -28.16
N GLY A 105 24.38 -2.77 -29.40
CA GLY A 105 23.02 -2.65 -29.92
C GLY A 105 22.01 -3.46 -29.10
N GLU A 106 22.30 -4.74 -28.83
CA GLU A 106 21.47 -5.61 -27.99
C GLU A 106 21.38 -5.07 -26.54
N ILE A 107 22.52 -4.65 -25.98
CA ILE A 107 22.57 -4.12 -24.62
C ILE A 107 21.70 -2.86 -24.50
N ARG A 108 21.76 -1.95 -25.49
CA ARG A 108 20.91 -0.75 -25.53
C ARG A 108 19.42 -1.06 -25.58
N GLN A 109 19.01 -2.13 -26.28
CA GLN A 109 17.62 -2.58 -26.27
C GLN A 109 17.21 -3.07 -24.87
N ILE A 110 18.10 -3.83 -24.20
CA ILE A 110 17.87 -4.27 -22.82
C ILE A 110 17.76 -3.07 -21.88
N VAL A 111 18.66 -2.08 -21.99
CA VAL A 111 18.63 -0.83 -21.20
C VAL A 111 17.33 -0.06 -21.44
N ALA A 112 16.90 0.09 -22.69
CA ALA A 112 15.68 0.82 -23.04
C ALA A 112 14.43 0.16 -22.43
N LYS A 113 14.37 -1.18 -22.50
CA LYS A 113 13.23 -1.98 -22.02
C LYS A 113 13.20 -2.16 -20.51
N LYS A 114 14.35 -2.46 -19.89
CA LYS A 114 14.44 -2.84 -18.46
C LYS A 114 14.96 -1.72 -17.55
N LYS A 115 15.42 -0.59 -18.10
CA LYS A 115 15.97 0.56 -17.36
C LYS A 115 17.15 0.17 -16.43
N ILE A 116 17.90 -0.86 -16.82
CA ILE A 116 19.09 -1.35 -16.11
C ILE A 116 20.31 -0.54 -16.54
N SER A 117 21.20 -0.23 -15.60
CA SER A 117 22.37 0.65 -15.83
C SER A 117 23.71 -0.08 -15.70
N GLY A 118 23.71 -1.39 -15.42
CA GLY A 118 24.91 -2.21 -15.40
C GLY A 118 24.59 -3.70 -15.44
N PHE A 119 25.50 -4.47 -16.03
CA PHE A 119 25.34 -5.89 -16.32
C PHE A 119 26.59 -6.65 -15.86
N PRO A 120 26.44 -7.65 -14.98
CA PRO A 120 27.49 -8.66 -14.82
C PRO A 120 27.66 -9.41 -16.14
N VAL A 121 28.91 -9.55 -16.57
CA VAL A 121 29.27 -10.31 -17.78
C VAL A 121 29.70 -11.69 -17.34
N VAL A 122 29.04 -12.71 -17.87
CA VAL A 122 29.27 -14.11 -17.50
C VAL A 122 29.78 -14.92 -18.68
N ASP A 123 30.67 -15.86 -18.40
CA ASP A 123 31.12 -16.83 -19.39
C ASP A 123 29.96 -17.78 -19.76
N PRO A 124 29.63 -17.93 -21.05
CA PRO A 124 28.45 -18.69 -21.47
C PRO A 124 28.55 -20.20 -21.21
N VAL A 125 29.75 -20.75 -21.02
CA VAL A 125 29.97 -22.20 -20.82
C VAL A 125 29.96 -22.54 -19.33
N SER A 126 30.73 -21.81 -18.54
CA SER A 126 30.92 -22.07 -17.10
C SER A 126 29.91 -21.33 -16.21
N GLY A 127 29.28 -20.28 -16.72
CA GLY A 127 28.40 -19.40 -15.96
C GLY A 127 29.13 -18.47 -14.98
N LYS A 128 30.47 -18.48 -14.97
CA LYS A 128 31.29 -17.69 -14.05
C LYS A 128 31.30 -16.22 -14.43
N LEU A 129 31.38 -15.36 -13.43
CA LEU A 129 31.56 -13.93 -13.63
C LEU A 129 32.94 -13.64 -14.25
N VAL A 130 32.96 -12.93 -15.38
CA VAL A 130 34.18 -12.55 -16.10
C VAL A 130 34.35 -11.05 -16.28
N GLY A 131 33.31 -10.25 -16.03
CA GLY A 131 33.39 -8.80 -16.14
C GLY A 131 32.17 -8.08 -15.59
N ILE A 132 32.21 -6.75 -15.60
CA ILE A 132 31.02 -5.90 -15.43
C ILE A 132 31.02 -4.81 -16.51
N LEU A 133 29.86 -4.56 -17.10
CA LEU A 133 29.66 -3.46 -18.03
C LEU A 133 28.63 -2.50 -17.48
N THR A 134 28.98 -1.22 -17.36
CA THR A 134 28.13 -0.18 -16.79
C THR A 134 27.77 0.89 -17.80
N ASN A 135 26.77 1.71 -17.49
CA ASN A 135 26.40 2.86 -18.31
C ASN A 135 27.57 3.84 -18.53
N ARG A 136 28.53 3.91 -17.59
CA ARG A 136 29.73 4.74 -17.73
C ARG A 136 30.61 4.26 -18.88
N ASP A 137 30.78 2.95 -19.01
CA ASP A 137 31.64 2.31 -20.01
C ASP A 137 31.06 2.45 -21.42
N MET A 138 29.73 2.50 -21.53
CA MET A 138 29.00 2.61 -22.79
C MET A 138 28.70 4.04 -23.24
N ARG A 139 28.86 5.05 -22.35
CA ARG A 139 28.27 6.39 -22.52
C ARG A 139 28.73 7.13 -23.78
N PHE A 140 29.99 6.94 -24.16
CA PHE A 140 30.62 7.66 -25.27
C PHE A 140 30.78 6.81 -26.53
N ASP A 141 30.36 5.55 -26.46
CA ASP A 141 30.42 4.68 -27.62
C ASP A 141 29.23 4.92 -28.53
N THR A 142 29.41 4.88 -29.85
CA THR A 142 28.32 5.05 -30.81
C THR A 142 28.15 3.85 -31.72
N ASP A 143 29.12 2.93 -31.79
CA ASP A 143 29.07 1.77 -32.68
C ASP A 143 28.18 0.68 -32.07
N PRO A 144 27.04 0.33 -32.68
CA PRO A 144 26.16 -0.72 -32.16
C PRO A 144 26.79 -2.12 -32.22
N ASN A 145 27.83 -2.34 -33.03
CA ASN A 145 28.42 -3.67 -33.23
C ASN A 145 29.57 -4.01 -32.28
N ARG A 146 30.10 -3.01 -31.55
CA ARG A 146 31.13 -3.26 -30.53
C ARG A 146 30.62 -4.22 -29.47
N LYS A 147 31.49 -5.13 -29.05
CA LYS A 147 31.15 -6.22 -28.12
C LYS A 147 31.44 -5.84 -26.68
N ALA A 148 30.69 -6.45 -25.76
CA ALA A 148 30.87 -6.23 -24.32
C ALA A 148 32.31 -6.46 -23.85
N ILE A 149 33.02 -7.46 -24.40
CA ILE A 149 34.42 -7.77 -24.06
C ILE A 149 35.39 -6.61 -24.28
N GLU A 150 35.08 -5.70 -25.21
CA GLU A 150 35.95 -4.57 -25.55
C GLU A 150 35.77 -3.37 -24.61
N LEU A 151 34.71 -3.39 -23.79
CA LEU A 151 34.29 -2.25 -22.96
C LEU A 151 34.16 -2.61 -21.48
N MET A 152 33.94 -3.89 -21.16
CA MET A 152 33.72 -4.33 -19.79
C MET A 152 34.97 -4.16 -18.94
N THR A 153 34.77 -3.87 -17.66
CA THR A 153 35.84 -3.96 -16.67
C THR A 153 36.15 -5.44 -16.41
N THR A 154 37.44 -5.80 -16.40
CA THR A 154 37.95 -7.16 -16.15
C THR A 154 39.02 -7.15 -15.05
N GLY A 155 39.27 -8.31 -14.44
CA GLY A 155 40.37 -8.54 -13.49
C GLY A 155 40.14 -8.03 -12.07
N ASP A 156 39.74 -6.76 -11.90
CA ASP A 156 39.55 -6.11 -10.59
C ASP A 156 38.06 -5.93 -10.24
N LEU A 157 37.32 -7.04 -10.30
CA LEU A 157 35.89 -7.05 -10.03
C LEU A 157 35.65 -7.00 -8.52
N VAL A 158 34.96 -5.97 -8.06
CA VAL A 158 34.56 -5.85 -6.66
C VAL A 158 33.33 -6.72 -6.42
N THR A 159 33.55 -7.79 -5.67
CA THR A 159 32.55 -8.81 -5.35
C THR A 159 32.42 -9.00 -3.84
N VAL A 160 31.26 -9.50 -3.41
CA VAL A 160 31.03 -10.03 -2.07
C VAL A 160 30.45 -11.43 -2.17
N ARG A 161 30.63 -12.26 -1.14
CA ARG A 161 30.00 -13.58 -1.08
C ARG A 161 28.53 -13.48 -0.67
N GLU A 162 27.76 -14.50 -1.01
CA GLU A 162 26.42 -14.67 -0.45
C GLU A 162 26.44 -14.63 1.08
N GLY A 163 25.49 -13.92 1.67
CA GLY A 163 25.42 -13.71 3.12
C GLY A 163 26.27 -12.54 3.66
N ALA A 164 27.03 -11.83 2.81
CA ALA A 164 27.72 -10.61 3.21
C ALA A 164 26.75 -9.55 3.73
N GLY A 165 27.14 -8.86 4.81
CA GLY A 165 26.32 -7.83 5.43
C GLY A 165 26.20 -6.59 4.55
N ARG A 166 25.07 -5.86 4.67
CA ARG A 166 24.87 -4.58 3.95
C ARG A 166 25.99 -3.57 4.23
N ASP A 167 26.53 -3.55 5.44
CA ASP A 167 27.61 -2.65 5.82
C ASP A 167 28.93 -2.97 5.13
N GLU A 168 29.21 -4.25 4.87
CA GLU A 168 30.38 -4.69 4.11
C GLU A 168 30.30 -4.22 2.66
N ALA A 169 29.15 -4.46 2.00
CA ALA A 169 28.91 -3.97 0.64
C ALA A 169 29.00 -2.44 0.57
N ARG A 170 28.48 -1.73 1.58
CA ARG A 170 28.55 -0.27 1.68
C ARG A 170 29.98 0.23 1.87
N ALA A 171 30.79 -0.45 2.66
CA ALA A 171 32.21 -0.12 2.83
C ALA A 171 32.95 -0.28 1.50
N LEU A 172 32.74 -1.39 0.78
CA LEU A 172 33.34 -1.63 -0.53
C LEU A 172 32.96 -0.58 -1.58
N LEU A 173 31.67 -0.23 -1.68
CA LEU A 173 31.21 0.83 -2.58
C LEU A 173 31.91 2.17 -2.30
N ARG A 174 32.07 2.52 -1.02
CA ARG A 174 32.71 3.77 -0.58
C ARG A 174 34.21 3.77 -0.84
N ASP A 175 34.90 2.72 -0.40
CA ASP A 175 36.37 2.64 -0.44
C ASP A 175 36.87 2.54 -1.87
N ARG A 176 36.16 1.77 -2.71
CA ARG A 176 36.49 1.60 -4.12
C ARG A 176 35.89 2.69 -5.01
N LYS A 177 35.06 3.58 -4.45
CA LYS A 177 34.38 4.68 -5.17
C LYS A 177 33.62 4.19 -6.40
N ILE A 178 32.92 3.07 -6.23
CA ILE A 178 32.11 2.43 -7.28
C ILE A 178 30.64 2.43 -6.86
N GLU A 179 29.75 2.31 -7.85
CA GLU A 179 28.31 2.36 -7.64
C GLU A 179 27.66 0.98 -7.47
N ARG A 180 28.41 -0.12 -7.71
CA ARG A 180 27.87 -1.48 -7.77
C ARG A 180 28.86 -2.48 -7.18
N VAL A 181 28.34 -3.46 -6.45
CA VAL A 181 29.07 -4.63 -5.97
C VAL A 181 28.31 -5.87 -6.41
N ILE A 182 29.01 -6.84 -7.02
CA ILE A 182 28.40 -8.09 -7.47
C ILE A 182 28.44 -9.10 -6.33
N VAL A 183 27.33 -9.80 -6.09
CA VAL A 183 27.28 -10.91 -5.15
C VAL A 183 27.53 -12.20 -5.90
N VAL A 184 28.47 -13.00 -5.41
CA VAL A 184 28.87 -14.25 -6.03
C VAL A 184 28.72 -15.45 -5.09
N ASP A 185 28.40 -16.61 -5.66
CA ASP A 185 28.41 -17.90 -4.95
C ASP A 185 29.84 -18.45 -4.80
N GLU A 186 29.96 -19.66 -4.24
CA GLU A 186 31.26 -20.34 -4.07
C GLU A 186 31.95 -20.69 -5.40
N ASP A 187 31.17 -20.87 -6.48
CA ASP A 187 31.65 -21.17 -7.83
C ASP A 187 32.04 -19.91 -8.63
N TYR A 188 31.89 -18.71 -8.02
CA TYR A 188 32.11 -17.40 -8.64
C TYR A 188 31.10 -17.05 -9.74
N ARG A 189 29.86 -17.55 -9.63
CA ARG A 189 28.73 -17.13 -10.47
C ARG A 189 28.05 -15.91 -9.86
N ALA A 190 27.56 -15.00 -10.70
CA ALA A 190 26.88 -13.79 -10.24
C ALA A 190 25.44 -14.09 -9.80
N THR A 191 25.22 -14.17 -8.49
CA THR A 191 23.90 -14.45 -7.89
C THR A 191 23.15 -13.21 -7.45
N GLY A 192 23.86 -12.08 -7.28
CA GLY A 192 23.24 -10.82 -6.91
C GLY A 192 23.99 -9.56 -7.37
N LEU A 193 23.34 -8.40 -7.24
CA LEU A 193 23.94 -7.08 -7.47
C LEU A 193 23.43 -6.07 -6.44
N ILE A 194 24.34 -5.45 -5.70
CA ILE A 194 24.04 -4.36 -4.75
C ILE A 194 24.43 -3.04 -5.40
N THR A 195 23.56 -2.03 -5.33
CA THR A 195 23.81 -0.72 -5.91
C THR A 195 23.83 0.40 -4.88
N MET A 196 24.66 1.42 -5.11
CA MET A 196 24.69 2.63 -4.27
C MET A 196 23.33 3.33 -4.23
N LYS A 197 22.60 3.29 -5.35
CA LYS A 197 21.24 3.85 -5.44
C LYS A 197 20.28 3.20 -4.44
N ASP A 198 20.34 1.89 -4.26
CA ASP A 198 19.49 1.18 -3.30
C ASP A 198 19.85 1.54 -1.85
N ILE A 199 21.15 1.75 -1.57
CA ILE A 199 21.63 2.21 -0.26
C ILE A 199 21.20 3.64 0.04
N GLU A 200 21.26 4.54 -0.94
CA GLU A 200 20.79 5.93 -0.82
C GLU A 200 19.28 5.99 -0.59
N LYS A 201 18.50 5.21 -1.34
CA LYS A 201 17.04 5.08 -1.12
C LYS A 201 16.72 4.61 0.29
N ALA A 202 17.44 3.59 0.78
CA ALA A 202 17.25 3.08 2.13
C ALA A 202 17.56 4.12 3.22
N GLN A 203 18.54 5.01 2.99
CA GLN A 203 18.84 6.12 3.91
C GLN A 203 17.82 7.26 3.84
N ALA A 204 17.29 7.55 2.65
CA ALA A 204 16.24 8.57 2.49
C ALA A 204 14.93 8.16 3.15
N HIS A 205 14.68 6.85 3.27
CA HIS A 205 13.44 6.27 3.82
C HIS A 205 13.73 5.23 4.92
N PRO A 206 14.23 5.68 6.09
CA PRO A 206 14.61 4.77 7.18
C PRO A 206 13.42 4.03 7.79
N HIS A 207 12.22 4.59 7.67
CA HIS A 207 10.97 4.00 8.15
C HIS A 207 10.20 3.26 7.05
N ALA A 208 10.83 2.91 5.93
CA ALA A 208 10.18 2.16 4.86
C ALA A 208 9.67 0.80 5.34
N ALA A 209 8.45 0.45 4.95
CA ALA A 209 7.85 -0.85 5.18
C ALA A 209 8.40 -1.86 4.16
N LYS A 210 9.18 -2.82 4.66
CA LYS A 210 9.92 -3.77 3.84
C LYS A 210 9.67 -5.22 4.30
N ASP A 211 9.81 -6.15 3.36
CA ASP A 211 9.86 -7.58 3.66
C ASP A 211 11.24 -7.99 4.23
N ASP A 212 11.36 -9.27 4.57
CA ASP A 212 12.58 -9.90 5.07
C ASP A 212 13.77 -9.81 4.09
N GLN A 213 13.50 -9.71 2.79
CA GLN A 213 14.50 -9.49 1.73
C GLN A 213 14.84 -8.00 1.55
N GLY A 214 14.19 -7.12 2.31
CA GLY A 214 14.40 -5.68 2.26
C GLY A 214 13.78 -5.00 1.05
N ARG A 215 12.82 -5.64 0.38
CA ARG A 215 12.01 -5.07 -0.70
C ARG A 215 10.79 -4.37 -0.11
N LEU A 216 10.31 -3.30 -0.76
CA LEU A 216 9.10 -2.62 -0.32
C LEU A 216 7.90 -3.57 -0.25
N LEU A 217 7.06 -3.39 0.78
CA LEU A 217 5.81 -4.13 0.90
C LEU A 217 4.76 -3.61 -0.09
N VAL A 218 3.95 -4.50 -0.65
CA VAL A 218 2.84 -4.18 -1.54
C VAL A 218 1.67 -5.15 -1.35
N GLY A 219 0.45 -4.62 -1.40
CA GLY A 219 -0.75 -5.42 -1.47
C GLY A 219 -1.44 -5.28 -2.83
N ALA A 220 -2.35 -6.20 -3.12
CA ALA A 220 -3.16 -6.15 -4.34
C ALA A 220 -4.57 -6.71 -4.08
N ALA A 221 -5.57 -6.08 -4.68
CA ALA A 221 -6.95 -6.54 -4.58
C ALA A 221 -7.24 -7.71 -5.53
N SER A 222 -8.06 -8.64 -5.06
CA SER A 222 -8.68 -9.71 -5.84
C SER A 222 -10.19 -9.76 -5.57
N THR A 223 -10.86 -10.72 -6.20
CA THR A 223 -12.31 -10.95 -6.08
C THR A 223 -12.59 -12.36 -5.56
N VAL A 224 -13.84 -12.83 -5.69
CA VAL A 224 -14.30 -14.16 -5.29
C VAL A 224 -14.33 -15.16 -6.45
N GLY A 225 -14.54 -16.43 -6.15
CA GLY A 225 -14.65 -17.50 -7.15
C GLY A 225 -13.32 -17.86 -7.82
N ASP A 226 -13.39 -18.53 -8.98
CA ASP A 226 -12.20 -19.00 -9.71
C ASP A 226 -11.32 -17.86 -10.19
N ALA A 227 -11.93 -16.80 -10.74
CA ALA A 227 -11.19 -15.61 -11.17
C ALA A 227 -10.45 -14.92 -10.00
N GLY A 228 -11.05 -14.92 -8.81
CA GLY A 228 -10.42 -14.40 -7.60
C GLY A 228 -9.23 -15.24 -7.14
N TYR A 229 -9.37 -16.56 -7.22
CA TYR A 229 -8.33 -17.53 -6.90
C TYR A 229 -7.13 -17.43 -7.88
N GLU A 230 -7.40 -17.50 -9.18
CA GLU A 230 -6.36 -17.43 -10.22
C GLU A 230 -5.56 -16.12 -10.14
N ARG A 231 -6.25 -14.99 -9.96
CA ARG A 231 -5.59 -13.69 -9.76
C ARG A 231 -4.74 -13.69 -8.49
N ALA A 232 -5.23 -14.24 -7.37
CA ALA A 232 -4.45 -14.32 -6.14
C ALA A 232 -3.18 -15.16 -6.30
N MET A 233 -3.24 -16.27 -7.04
CA MET A 233 -2.07 -17.11 -7.32
C MET A 233 -1.05 -16.39 -8.23
N ALA A 234 -1.50 -15.74 -9.30
CA ALA A 234 -0.60 -14.96 -10.16
C ALA A 234 0.08 -13.81 -9.40
N LEU A 235 -0.64 -13.13 -8.50
CA LEU A 235 -0.07 -12.10 -7.63
C LEU A 235 0.94 -12.69 -6.63
N ALA A 236 0.69 -13.91 -6.13
CA ALA A 236 1.63 -14.64 -5.28
C ALA A 236 2.97 -14.88 -5.97
N GLU A 237 2.91 -15.34 -7.23
CA GLU A 237 4.08 -15.57 -8.07
C GLU A 237 4.82 -14.27 -8.39
N ALA A 238 4.09 -13.17 -8.55
CA ALA A 238 4.66 -11.83 -8.70
C ALA A 238 5.36 -11.31 -7.43
N GLY A 239 5.11 -11.93 -6.27
CA GLY A 239 5.72 -11.59 -4.99
C GLY A 239 4.93 -10.57 -4.17
N VAL A 240 3.61 -10.53 -4.31
CA VAL A 240 2.74 -9.72 -3.44
C VAL A 240 2.86 -10.17 -1.99
N ASP A 241 2.81 -9.23 -1.05
CA ASP A 241 2.91 -9.53 0.39
C ASP A 241 1.52 -9.82 0.99
N VAL A 242 0.49 -9.12 0.52
CA VAL A 242 -0.90 -9.28 0.99
C VAL A 242 -1.92 -9.21 -0.14
N VAL A 243 -2.85 -10.15 -0.17
CA VAL A 243 -4.00 -10.14 -1.09
C VAL A 243 -5.25 -9.67 -0.35
N VAL A 244 -5.96 -8.70 -0.94
CA VAL A 244 -7.21 -8.17 -0.39
C VAL A 244 -8.38 -8.75 -1.18
N ILE A 245 -9.17 -9.65 -0.58
CA ILE A 245 -10.44 -10.09 -1.17
C ILE A 245 -11.46 -8.96 -0.96
N ASP A 246 -11.73 -8.20 -2.02
CA ASP A 246 -12.48 -6.94 -1.96
C ASP A 246 -13.87 -7.08 -2.61
N THR A 247 -14.88 -7.19 -1.75
CA THR A 247 -16.31 -7.21 -2.13
C THR A 247 -17.11 -6.17 -1.34
N ALA A 248 -18.24 -5.72 -1.87
CA ALA A 248 -19.16 -4.85 -1.12
C ALA A 248 -19.80 -5.58 0.08
N HIS A 249 -19.96 -6.91 0.00
CA HIS A 249 -20.56 -7.71 1.06
C HIS A 249 -19.69 -8.91 1.46
N GLY A 250 -18.79 -8.68 2.42
CA GLY A 250 -17.83 -9.65 2.92
C GLY A 250 -18.44 -10.89 3.58
N HIS A 251 -19.71 -10.82 4.03
CA HIS A 251 -20.39 -11.96 4.65
C HIS A 251 -20.99 -12.95 3.62
N SER A 252 -20.80 -12.71 2.32
CA SER A 252 -21.14 -13.70 1.31
C SER A 252 -20.29 -14.96 1.45
N ILE A 253 -20.91 -16.13 1.39
CA ILE A 253 -20.23 -17.43 1.49
C ILE A 253 -19.11 -17.60 0.45
N GLN A 254 -19.21 -16.91 -0.70
CA GLN A 254 -18.18 -16.95 -1.74
C GLN A 254 -16.85 -16.35 -1.25
N VAL A 255 -16.89 -15.40 -0.32
CA VAL A 255 -15.72 -14.77 0.28
C VAL A 255 -15.00 -15.76 1.19
N SER A 256 -15.71 -16.38 2.14
CA SER A 256 -15.13 -17.41 3.01
C SER A 256 -14.53 -18.56 2.19
N ARG A 257 -15.25 -19.04 1.16
CA ARG A 257 -14.77 -20.13 0.30
C ARG A 257 -13.48 -19.79 -0.45
N VAL A 258 -13.34 -18.57 -0.97
CA VAL A 258 -12.10 -18.19 -1.68
C VAL A 258 -10.95 -18.00 -0.70
N VAL A 259 -11.20 -17.44 0.49
CA VAL A 259 -10.21 -17.32 1.57
C VAL A 259 -9.69 -18.71 1.96
N GLU A 260 -10.58 -19.64 2.30
CA GLU A 260 -10.23 -21.03 2.64
C GLU A 260 -9.44 -21.70 1.53
N ARG A 261 -9.85 -21.52 0.26
CA ARG A 261 -9.16 -22.10 -0.89
C ARG A 261 -7.74 -21.56 -1.02
N ILE A 262 -7.54 -20.24 -0.94
CA ILE A 262 -6.21 -19.63 -1.04
C ILE A 262 -5.32 -20.09 0.13
N LYS A 263 -5.83 -20.10 1.37
CA LYS A 263 -5.05 -20.54 2.54
C LYS A 263 -4.64 -22.01 2.48
N ARG A 264 -5.44 -22.90 1.85
CA ARG A 264 -5.05 -24.30 1.63
C ARG A 264 -3.87 -24.46 0.67
N GLU A 265 -3.77 -23.61 -0.34
CA GLU A 265 -2.75 -23.68 -1.40
C GLU A 265 -1.48 -22.92 -1.01
N SER A 266 -1.63 -21.80 -0.28
CA SER A 266 -0.51 -20.96 0.13
C SER A 266 -0.70 -20.40 1.53
N ASN A 267 0.21 -20.76 2.42
CA ASN A 267 0.35 -20.13 3.74
C ASN A 267 1.31 -18.92 3.72
N ARG A 268 1.98 -18.68 2.58
CA ARG A 268 3.00 -17.62 2.46
C ARG A 268 2.37 -16.23 2.33
N ILE A 269 1.22 -16.15 1.66
CA ILE A 269 0.55 -14.88 1.40
C ILE A 269 -0.41 -14.58 2.54
N GLN A 270 -0.39 -13.34 3.02
CA GLN A 270 -1.38 -12.88 3.99
C GLN A 270 -2.66 -12.47 3.27
N ILE A 271 -3.82 -12.74 3.86
CA ILE A 271 -5.12 -12.41 3.28
C ILE A 271 -5.84 -11.40 4.15
N ILE A 272 -6.23 -10.27 3.55
CA ILE A 272 -7.22 -9.35 4.11
C ILE A 272 -8.56 -9.62 3.42
N ALA A 273 -9.64 -9.81 4.17
CA ALA A 273 -10.97 -10.03 3.59
C ALA A 273 -11.99 -8.99 4.06
N GLY A 274 -12.83 -8.49 3.15
CA GLY A 274 -13.88 -7.54 3.46
C GLY A 274 -14.72 -7.12 2.25
N ASN A 275 -15.67 -6.20 2.40
CA ASN A 275 -15.93 -5.41 3.61
C ASN A 275 -16.98 -6.03 4.52
N VAL A 276 -16.75 -5.94 5.83
CA VAL A 276 -17.71 -6.33 6.87
C VAL A 276 -18.11 -5.11 7.70
N ALA A 277 -19.24 -5.21 8.40
CA ALA A 277 -19.71 -4.13 9.29
C ALA A 277 -20.38 -4.65 10.58
N THR A 278 -20.30 -5.95 10.84
CA THR A 278 -20.95 -6.63 11.96
C THR A 278 -20.02 -7.64 12.59
N TYR A 279 -20.30 -7.98 13.85
CA TYR A 279 -19.59 -9.02 14.60
C TYR A 279 -19.56 -10.35 13.84
N ASP A 280 -20.73 -10.86 13.41
CA ASP A 280 -20.83 -12.17 12.77
C ASP A 280 -20.05 -12.24 11.46
N ALA A 281 -20.11 -11.18 10.65
CA ALA A 281 -19.41 -11.13 9.37
C ALA A 281 -17.89 -11.10 9.58
N ALA A 282 -17.40 -10.32 10.55
CA ALA A 282 -15.99 -10.31 10.90
C ALA A 282 -15.55 -11.68 11.42
N ARG A 283 -16.34 -12.31 12.30
CA ARG A 283 -16.04 -13.64 12.85
C ARG A 283 -15.99 -14.71 11.76
N ALA A 284 -16.95 -14.73 10.85
CA ALA A 284 -17.00 -15.67 9.73
C ALA A 284 -15.76 -15.61 8.83
N LEU A 285 -15.23 -14.42 8.56
CA LEU A 285 -14.01 -14.27 7.76
C LEU A 285 -12.74 -14.66 8.53
N ILE A 286 -12.68 -14.36 9.83
CA ILE A 286 -11.58 -14.78 10.70
C ILE A 286 -11.53 -16.31 10.80
N ASP A 287 -12.68 -16.95 11.01
CA ASP A 287 -12.78 -18.41 11.11
C ASP A 287 -12.49 -19.11 9.77
N ALA A 288 -12.79 -18.46 8.64
CA ALA A 288 -12.40 -18.92 7.30
C ALA A 288 -10.88 -18.84 7.05
N GLY A 289 -10.13 -18.16 7.92
CA GLY A 289 -8.67 -18.06 7.84
C GLY A 289 -8.13 -16.73 7.31
N ALA A 290 -8.94 -15.67 7.27
CA ALA A 290 -8.43 -14.33 6.97
C ALA A 290 -7.39 -13.90 8.03
N ASP A 291 -6.26 -13.37 7.57
CA ASP A 291 -5.18 -12.89 8.46
C ASP A 291 -5.49 -11.51 9.03
N ALA A 292 -6.42 -10.77 8.41
CA ALA A 292 -7.03 -9.54 8.91
C ALA A 292 -8.39 -9.28 8.23
N VAL A 293 -9.24 -8.45 8.84
CA VAL A 293 -10.56 -8.09 8.30
C VAL A 293 -10.65 -6.60 7.95
N LYS A 294 -11.22 -6.31 6.77
CA LYS A 294 -11.47 -4.94 6.30
C LYS A 294 -12.91 -4.52 6.59
N VAL A 295 -13.07 -3.39 7.27
CA VAL A 295 -14.33 -2.97 7.89
C VAL A 295 -14.84 -1.65 7.31
N GLY A 296 -16.09 -1.67 6.85
CA GLY A 296 -16.81 -0.46 6.44
C GLY A 296 -17.74 -0.71 5.26
N ILE A 297 -19.05 -0.54 5.49
CA ILE A 297 -20.06 -0.62 4.43
C ILE A 297 -20.76 0.74 4.29
N GLY A 298 -20.52 1.38 3.15
CA GLY A 298 -21.01 2.72 2.83
C GLY A 298 -20.40 3.96 3.52
N PRO A 299 -19.29 3.93 4.29
CA PRO A 299 -18.76 5.15 4.92
C PRO A 299 -17.92 6.01 3.95
N GLY A 300 -17.55 5.49 2.78
CA GLY A 300 -16.67 6.17 1.83
C GLY A 300 -17.32 7.45 1.28
N SER A 301 -16.51 8.50 1.08
CA SER A 301 -16.99 9.83 0.65
C SER A 301 -17.70 9.87 -0.70
N ILE A 302 -17.54 8.81 -1.50
CA ILE A 302 -18.12 8.67 -2.84
C ILE A 302 -18.96 7.39 -2.98
N CYS A 303 -19.27 6.73 -1.87
CA CYS A 303 -20.08 5.52 -1.84
C CYS A 303 -21.53 5.90 -1.53
N THR A 304 -22.46 5.38 -2.32
CA THR A 304 -23.90 5.62 -2.17
C THR A 304 -24.66 4.37 -1.74
N THR A 305 -23.99 3.26 -1.40
CA THR A 305 -24.61 2.01 -0.90
C THR A 305 -25.69 2.25 0.16
N ARG A 306 -25.41 3.12 1.16
CA ARG A 306 -26.38 3.44 2.22
C ARG A 306 -27.65 4.12 1.72
N ILE A 307 -27.55 4.87 0.64
CA ILE A 307 -28.65 5.63 0.06
C ILE A 307 -29.41 4.78 -0.96
N VAL A 308 -28.69 4.08 -1.84
CA VAL A 308 -29.27 3.32 -2.95
C VAL A 308 -29.81 1.97 -2.46
N ALA A 309 -29.05 1.23 -1.66
CA ALA A 309 -29.44 -0.08 -1.15
C ALA A 309 -30.06 -0.04 0.25
N GLY A 310 -29.90 1.07 0.99
CA GLY A 310 -30.38 1.19 2.38
C GLY A 310 -29.55 0.39 3.39
N VAL A 311 -28.36 -0.09 3.00
CA VAL A 311 -27.52 -0.99 3.83
C VAL A 311 -26.25 -0.28 4.32
N GLY A 312 -25.95 -0.43 5.61
CA GLY A 312 -24.70 0.02 6.20
C GLY A 312 -24.74 0.10 7.73
N VAL A 313 -23.59 0.38 8.33
CA VAL A 313 -23.46 0.60 9.78
C VAL A 313 -22.55 1.82 9.99
N PRO A 314 -22.88 2.77 10.89
CA PRO A 314 -21.98 3.86 11.27
C PRO A 314 -20.56 3.37 11.58
N GLN A 315 -19.55 4.05 11.04
CA GLN A 315 -18.22 3.45 10.85
C GLN A 315 -17.52 3.10 12.16
N LEU A 316 -17.63 3.96 13.17
CA LEU A 316 -17.03 3.71 14.47
C LEU A 316 -17.65 2.48 15.14
N THR A 317 -18.97 2.35 15.07
CA THR A 317 -19.69 1.16 15.58
C THR A 317 -19.29 -0.11 14.83
N ALA A 318 -19.16 -0.04 13.49
CA ALA A 318 -18.72 -1.17 12.68
C ALA A 318 -17.31 -1.65 13.09
N ILE A 319 -16.39 -0.72 13.34
CA ILE A 319 -15.02 -1.01 13.81
C ILE A 319 -15.09 -1.72 15.16
N MET A 320 -15.81 -1.14 16.13
CA MET A 320 -15.92 -1.72 17.49
C MET A 320 -16.49 -3.14 17.47
N GLU A 321 -17.49 -3.39 16.61
CA GLU A 321 -18.09 -4.72 16.47
C GLU A 321 -17.14 -5.76 15.85
N ALA A 322 -16.35 -5.35 14.85
CA ALA A 322 -15.33 -6.21 14.26
C ALA A 322 -14.16 -6.48 15.23
N VAL A 323 -13.74 -5.48 15.99
CA VAL A 323 -12.72 -5.62 17.06
C VAL A 323 -13.22 -6.58 18.14
N ARG A 324 -14.50 -6.49 18.52
CA ARG A 324 -15.14 -7.43 19.45
C ARG A 324 -15.07 -8.87 18.94
N ALA A 325 -15.32 -9.10 17.64
CA ALA A 325 -15.20 -10.42 17.01
C ALA A 325 -13.76 -10.94 16.95
N ALA A 326 -12.80 -10.04 16.78
CA ALA A 326 -11.38 -10.37 16.64
C ALA A 326 -10.64 -10.56 17.97
N LYS A 327 -11.27 -10.23 19.11
CA LYS A 327 -10.60 -10.19 20.43
C LYS A 327 -9.92 -11.51 20.81
N GLU A 328 -10.57 -12.65 20.57
CA GLU A 328 -10.02 -13.97 20.93
C GLU A 328 -8.91 -14.43 19.97
N SER A 329 -9.06 -14.14 18.68
CA SER A 329 -8.11 -14.57 17.65
C SER A 329 -6.90 -13.64 17.50
N GLY A 330 -7.01 -12.40 18.01
CA GLY A 330 -6.02 -11.35 17.81
C GLY A 330 -5.91 -10.87 16.36
N ALA A 331 -6.91 -11.15 15.52
CA ALA A 331 -6.89 -10.76 14.11
C ALA A 331 -6.94 -9.23 13.96
N PRO A 332 -6.01 -8.60 13.22
CA PRO A 332 -6.07 -7.17 12.97
C PRO A 332 -7.34 -6.73 12.24
N VAL A 333 -7.81 -5.54 12.59
CA VAL A 333 -9.00 -4.89 12.00
C VAL A 333 -8.57 -3.64 11.25
N ILE A 334 -9.00 -3.50 9.99
CA ILE A 334 -8.66 -2.37 9.14
C ILE A 334 -9.91 -1.51 8.90
N ALA A 335 -9.87 -0.25 9.32
CA ALA A 335 -10.96 0.71 9.08
C ALA A 335 -10.88 1.26 7.64
N ASP A 336 -11.88 0.99 6.81
CA ASP A 336 -11.92 1.41 5.40
C ASP A 336 -13.03 2.43 5.15
N GLY A 337 -12.63 3.67 4.85
CA GLY A 337 -13.53 4.78 4.52
C GLY A 337 -14.05 5.59 5.70
N GLY A 338 -14.62 6.76 5.40
CA GLY A 338 -15.23 7.68 6.37
C GLY A 338 -14.26 8.61 7.11
N ILE A 339 -12.95 8.47 6.92
CA ILE A 339 -11.92 9.30 7.56
C ILE A 339 -11.71 10.58 6.74
N LYS A 340 -12.02 11.73 7.33
CA LYS A 340 -11.89 13.05 6.71
C LYS A 340 -10.67 13.79 7.25
N TYR A 341 -10.42 13.65 8.55
CA TYR A 341 -9.35 14.34 9.27
C TYR A 341 -8.44 13.37 10.02
N SER A 342 -7.26 13.83 10.43
CA SER A 342 -6.34 13.04 11.26
C SER A 342 -6.93 12.65 12.62
N GLY A 343 -7.87 13.44 13.14
CA GLY A 343 -8.66 13.08 14.33
C GLY A 343 -9.55 11.86 14.11
N ASP A 344 -10.10 11.67 12.91
CA ASP A 344 -10.92 10.48 12.60
C ASP A 344 -10.04 9.22 12.53
N LEU A 345 -8.82 9.36 12.00
CA LEU A 345 -7.81 8.29 12.08
C LEU A 345 -7.52 7.94 13.54
N ALA A 346 -7.26 8.93 14.39
CA ALA A 346 -7.01 8.69 15.81
C ALA A 346 -8.19 7.97 16.50
N LYS A 347 -9.42 8.39 16.23
CA LYS A 347 -10.64 7.74 16.74
C LYS A 347 -10.78 6.30 16.23
N ALA A 348 -10.50 6.04 14.96
CA ALA A 348 -10.55 4.69 14.40
C ALA A 348 -9.53 3.76 15.06
N ILE A 349 -8.27 4.21 15.21
CA ILE A 349 -7.22 3.43 15.86
C ILE A 349 -7.53 3.20 17.34
N ALA A 350 -7.97 4.25 18.06
CA ALA A 350 -8.39 4.16 19.45
C ALA A 350 -9.59 3.22 19.68
N ALA A 351 -10.48 3.08 18.69
CA ALA A 351 -11.57 2.11 18.72
C ALA A 351 -11.13 0.64 18.49
N GLY A 352 -9.84 0.40 18.27
CA GLY A 352 -9.25 -0.92 18.12
C GLY A 352 -8.82 -1.30 16.69
N ALA A 353 -9.03 -0.44 15.70
CA ALA A 353 -8.48 -0.69 14.37
C ALA A 353 -6.95 -0.67 14.43
N SER A 354 -6.31 -1.63 13.79
CA SER A 354 -4.85 -1.71 13.70
C SER A 354 -4.30 -0.77 12.64
N ALA A 355 -5.05 -0.56 11.56
CA ALA A 355 -4.70 0.37 10.49
C ALA A 355 -5.97 1.00 9.88
N ALA A 356 -5.79 2.06 9.11
CA ALA A 356 -6.86 2.67 8.33
C ALA A 356 -6.52 2.72 6.84
N MET A 357 -7.49 2.35 6.02
CA MET A 357 -7.45 2.43 4.57
C MET A 357 -8.15 3.69 4.09
N MET A 358 -7.46 4.51 3.29
CA MET A 358 -7.96 5.80 2.82
C MET A 358 -7.89 5.94 1.30
N GLY A 359 -8.95 6.47 0.71
CA GLY A 359 -9.06 6.76 -0.72
C GLY A 359 -8.92 8.25 -1.01
N SER A 360 -9.95 9.03 -0.65
CA SER A 360 -10.05 10.49 -0.94
C SER A 360 -8.90 11.31 -0.39
N MET A 361 -8.27 10.85 0.70
CA MET A 361 -7.10 11.51 1.27
C MET A 361 -5.91 11.48 0.31
N PHE A 362 -5.76 10.41 -0.48
CA PHE A 362 -4.61 10.18 -1.35
C PHE A 362 -4.89 10.42 -2.84
N ALA A 363 -6.16 10.39 -3.27
CA ALA A 363 -6.54 10.55 -4.67
C ALA A 363 -6.02 11.85 -5.34
N GLY A 364 -5.80 12.93 -4.57
CA GLY A 364 -5.33 14.21 -5.09
C GLY A 364 -3.81 14.39 -5.15
N THR A 365 -3.03 13.33 -4.89
CA THR A 365 -1.57 13.42 -4.79
C THR A 365 -0.85 13.22 -6.12
N ASP A 366 0.43 13.57 -6.19
CA ASP A 366 1.27 13.39 -7.38
C ASP A 366 1.42 11.92 -7.79
N GLU A 367 1.43 11.04 -6.80
CA GLU A 367 1.69 9.61 -6.97
C GLU A 367 0.43 8.81 -7.28
N SER A 368 -0.76 9.37 -7.04
CA SER A 368 -2.02 8.73 -7.44
C SER A 368 -2.18 8.69 -8.97
N PRO A 369 -2.93 7.73 -9.53
CA PRO A 369 -3.24 7.67 -10.95
C PRO A 369 -4.05 8.88 -11.42
N GLY A 370 -4.10 9.07 -12.73
CA GLY A 370 -4.89 10.13 -13.37
C GLY A 370 -4.17 11.47 -13.50
N GLU A 371 -4.72 12.31 -14.38
CA GLU A 371 -4.14 13.61 -14.73
C GLU A 371 -4.64 14.74 -13.82
N VAL A 372 -3.82 15.76 -13.68
CA VAL A 372 -4.21 17.02 -13.02
C VAL A 372 -4.87 17.91 -14.08
N PHE A 373 -6.09 18.37 -13.81
CA PHE A 373 -6.81 19.29 -14.67
C PHE A 373 -7.21 20.57 -13.92
N LEU A 374 -7.44 21.65 -14.67
CA LEU A 374 -7.81 22.94 -14.13
C LEU A 374 -9.34 23.09 -14.13
N TYR A 375 -9.92 23.43 -12.98
CA TYR A 375 -11.34 23.75 -12.85
C TYR A 375 -11.52 25.00 -12.00
N GLN A 376 -12.18 26.02 -12.55
CA GLN A 376 -12.39 27.33 -11.89
C GLN A 376 -11.10 27.93 -11.31
N GLY A 377 -9.99 27.82 -12.04
CA GLY A 377 -8.69 28.38 -11.64
C GLY A 377 -7.95 27.60 -10.53
N ARG A 378 -8.43 26.42 -10.14
CA ARG A 378 -7.77 25.52 -9.19
C ARG A 378 -7.48 24.16 -9.83
N SER A 379 -6.40 23.51 -9.40
CA SER A 379 -6.00 22.20 -9.88
C SER A 379 -6.74 21.08 -9.13
N TYR A 380 -7.26 20.11 -9.86
CA TYR A 380 -7.98 18.94 -9.35
C TYR A 380 -7.45 17.65 -10.00
N LYS A 381 -7.75 16.52 -9.37
CA LYS A 381 -7.64 15.18 -9.96
C LYS A 381 -8.98 14.48 -9.94
N SER A 382 -9.21 13.58 -10.91
CA SER A 382 -10.41 12.76 -10.96
C SER A 382 -10.42 11.76 -9.80
N TYR A 383 -11.60 11.53 -9.22
CA TYR A 383 -11.78 10.59 -8.13
C TYR A 383 -13.14 9.90 -8.25
N ARG A 384 -13.15 8.58 -8.38
CA ARG A 384 -14.38 7.82 -8.60
C ARG A 384 -14.50 6.59 -7.73
N GLY A 385 -15.73 6.25 -7.36
CA GLY A 385 -16.03 5.12 -6.49
C GLY A 385 -16.02 3.86 -7.31
N MET A 386 -15.58 2.74 -6.73
CA MET A 386 -15.65 1.46 -7.44
C MET A 386 -17.10 1.09 -7.82
N GLY A 387 -18.10 1.67 -7.16
CA GLY A 387 -19.51 1.49 -7.52
C GLY A 387 -20.04 2.52 -8.53
N SER A 388 -19.19 3.40 -9.08
CA SER A 388 -19.61 4.32 -10.14
C SER A 388 -19.78 3.58 -11.47
N VAL A 389 -20.62 4.12 -12.35
CA VAL A 389 -20.84 3.53 -13.68
C VAL A 389 -19.52 3.37 -14.44
N GLY A 390 -18.65 4.39 -14.42
CA GLY A 390 -17.37 4.34 -15.12
C GLY A 390 -16.39 3.33 -14.53
N ALA A 391 -16.35 3.16 -13.20
CA ALA A 391 -15.50 2.15 -12.57
C ALA A 391 -16.04 0.74 -12.77
N MET A 392 -17.36 0.54 -12.73
CA MET A 392 -18.01 -0.75 -12.94
C MET A 392 -17.82 -1.23 -14.38
N GLY A 393 -18.00 -0.33 -15.36
CA GLY A 393 -17.71 -0.60 -16.77
C GLY A 393 -16.24 -0.93 -17.05
N ALA A 394 -15.33 -0.49 -16.18
CA ALA A 394 -13.90 -0.80 -16.25
C ALA A 394 -13.47 -2.07 -15.49
N GLY A 395 -14.42 -2.84 -14.92
CA GLY A 395 -14.14 -4.16 -14.36
C GLY A 395 -14.41 -4.36 -12.86
N SER A 396 -15.10 -3.41 -12.20
CA SER A 396 -15.48 -3.54 -10.78
C SER A 396 -16.94 -3.93 -10.54
N ALA A 397 -17.72 -4.20 -11.60
CA ALA A 397 -19.13 -4.58 -11.48
C ALA A 397 -19.38 -5.83 -10.62
N ASP A 398 -18.45 -6.79 -10.63
CA ASP A 398 -18.55 -8.01 -9.81
C ASP A 398 -18.45 -7.74 -8.31
N ARG A 399 -17.78 -6.64 -7.90
CA ARG A 399 -17.73 -6.19 -6.49
C ARG A 399 -19.14 -5.93 -5.92
N TYR A 400 -20.07 -5.54 -6.80
CA TYR A 400 -21.46 -5.17 -6.50
C TYR A 400 -22.47 -6.17 -7.07
N PHE A 401 -22.03 -7.42 -7.36
CA PHE A 401 -22.90 -8.49 -7.86
C PHE A 401 -23.60 -8.20 -9.19
N GLN A 402 -23.02 -7.33 -10.02
CA GLN A 402 -23.60 -6.89 -11.30
C GLN A 402 -22.76 -7.32 -12.51
N LYS A 403 -21.96 -8.40 -12.37
CA LYS A 403 -21.08 -8.89 -13.44
C LYS A 403 -21.83 -9.29 -14.72
N GLU A 404 -23.07 -9.78 -14.57
CA GLU A 404 -23.90 -10.26 -15.69
C GLU A 404 -24.64 -9.13 -16.42
N VAL A 405 -24.52 -7.87 -15.95
CA VAL A 405 -25.19 -6.72 -16.57
C VAL A 405 -24.28 -6.10 -17.64
N GLU A 406 -24.49 -6.48 -18.90
CA GLU A 406 -23.69 -5.99 -20.04
C GLU A 406 -24.01 -4.54 -20.43
N ASP A 407 -25.27 -4.13 -20.25
CA ASP A 407 -25.71 -2.76 -20.57
C ASP A 407 -25.39 -1.83 -19.40
N THR A 408 -24.39 -0.97 -19.59
CA THR A 408 -23.98 0.03 -18.60
C THR A 408 -25.11 0.96 -18.15
N GLN A 409 -26.15 1.17 -18.97
CA GLN A 409 -27.33 1.98 -18.59
C GLN A 409 -28.27 1.27 -17.61
N LYS A 410 -28.16 -0.06 -17.49
CA LYS A 410 -28.94 -0.88 -16.55
C LYS A 410 -28.21 -1.16 -15.25
N LEU A 411 -26.95 -0.71 -15.12
CA LEU A 411 -26.23 -0.80 -13.86
C LEU A 411 -26.93 0.04 -12.80
N VAL A 412 -26.96 -0.47 -11.58
CA VAL A 412 -27.43 0.22 -10.37
C VAL A 412 -26.19 0.65 -9.59
N PRO A 413 -25.68 1.87 -9.81
CA PRO A 413 -24.42 2.30 -9.22
C PRO A 413 -24.54 2.56 -7.72
N GLU A 414 -23.59 2.03 -6.96
CA GLU A 414 -23.41 2.26 -5.52
C GLU A 414 -22.26 3.24 -5.22
N GLY A 415 -21.86 4.02 -6.21
CA GLY A 415 -20.90 5.11 -6.06
C GLY A 415 -21.05 6.20 -7.11
N ILE A 416 -20.34 7.30 -6.91
CA ILE A 416 -20.30 8.45 -7.81
C ILE A 416 -18.90 8.72 -8.35
N GLU A 417 -18.84 9.60 -9.34
CA GLU A 417 -17.59 10.20 -9.81
C GLU A 417 -17.54 11.67 -9.39
N GLY A 418 -16.36 12.12 -9.00
CA GLY A 418 -16.14 13.49 -8.59
C GLY A 418 -14.69 13.90 -8.83
N GLN A 419 -14.30 15.00 -8.20
CA GLN A 419 -12.97 15.54 -8.28
C GLN A 419 -12.46 15.86 -6.88
N THR A 420 -11.16 15.68 -6.67
CA THR A 420 -10.49 16.03 -5.42
C THR A 420 -9.47 17.14 -5.67
N PRO A 421 -9.35 18.15 -4.79
CA PRO A 421 -8.34 19.17 -4.94
C PRO A 421 -6.95 18.54 -5.04
N TYR A 422 -6.11 19.07 -5.93
CA TYR A 422 -4.71 18.66 -6.02
C TYR A 422 -3.98 19.01 -4.71
N LYS A 423 -3.20 18.05 -4.20
CA LYS A 423 -2.53 18.12 -2.89
C LYS A 423 -1.01 18.15 -2.97
N GLY A 424 -0.43 18.01 -4.17
CA GLY A 424 1.01 17.83 -4.34
C GLY A 424 1.48 16.43 -3.91
N PRO A 425 2.72 16.28 -3.44
CA PRO A 425 3.25 14.97 -3.07
C PRO A 425 2.52 14.37 -1.86
N ILE A 426 2.50 13.04 -1.76
CA ILE A 426 1.81 12.34 -0.66
C ILE A 426 2.50 12.52 0.71
N ALA A 427 3.82 12.75 0.74
CA ALA A 427 4.59 12.75 1.98
C ALA A 427 4.10 13.78 3.02
N PRO A 428 3.82 15.04 2.69
CA PRO A 428 3.20 15.99 3.63
C PRO A 428 1.82 15.53 4.14
N VAL A 429 1.00 14.89 3.30
CA VAL A 429 -0.31 14.36 3.70
C VAL A 429 -0.14 13.28 4.77
N LEU A 430 0.76 12.32 4.54
CA LEU A 430 1.07 11.26 5.51
C LEU A 430 1.64 11.83 6.81
N HIS A 431 2.55 12.80 6.72
CA HIS A 431 3.12 13.48 7.87
C HIS A 431 2.04 14.13 8.74
N GLN A 432 1.06 14.82 8.14
CA GLN A 432 -0.04 15.44 8.88
C GLN A 432 -0.99 14.40 9.50
N MET A 433 -1.29 13.31 8.78
CA MET A 433 -2.15 12.23 9.31
C MET A 433 -1.51 11.55 10.53
N VAL A 434 -0.23 11.18 10.41
CA VAL A 434 0.52 10.53 11.50
C VAL A 434 0.80 11.51 12.64
N GLY A 435 1.09 12.78 12.32
CA GLY A 435 1.28 13.83 13.32
C GLY A 435 0.03 14.07 14.17
N GLY A 436 -1.15 14.06 13.55
CA GLY A 436 -2.43 14.15 14.28
C GLY A 436 -2.69 12.93 15.18
N LEU A 437 -2.36 11.72 14.72
CA LEU A 437 -2.42 10.52 15.55
C LEU A 437 -1.49 10.61 16.76
N ARG A 438 -0.23 11.01 16.56
CA ARG A 438 0.76 11.23 17.63
C ARG A 438 0.29 12.26 18.65
N ALA A 439 -0.32 13.36 18.18
CA ALA A 439 -0.89 14.37 19.06
C ALA A 439 -2.01 13.77 19.93
N ALA A 440 -2.94 13.01 19.33
CA ALA A 440 -4.00 12.34 20.07
C ALA A 440 -3.46 11.32 21.10
N MET A 441 -2.43 10.56 20.73
CA MET A 441 -1.70 9.66 21.63
C MET A 441 -1.11 10.41 22.82
N GLY A 442 -0.50 11.58 22.60
CA GLY A 442 -0.02 12.46 23.67
C GLY A 442 -1.13 12.95 24.61
N TYR A 443 -2.30 13.33 24.07
CA TYR A 443 -3.46 13.75 24.88
C TYR A 443 -4.07 12.62 25.71
N VAL A 444 -4.09 11.39 25.19
CA VAL A 444 -4.58 10.20 25.91
C VAL A 444 -3.51 9.64 26.88
N GLY A 445 -2.24 9.99 26.63
CA GLY A 445 -1.06 9.52 27.37
C GLY A 445 -0.58 8.13 26.95
N ALA A 446 -0.78 7.74 25.69
CA ALA A 446 -0.38 6.43 25.17
C ALA A 446 0.94 6.52 24.40
N GLY A 447 1.92 5.70 24.77
CA GLY A 447 3.21 5.59 24.07
C GLY A 447 3.18 4.67 22.85
N SER A 448 2.17 3.82 22.73
CA SER A 448 2.02 2.86 21.61
C SER A 448 0.56 2.71 21.17
N ILE A 449 0.33 2.17 19.97
CA ILE A 449 -1.04 1.88 19.49
C ILE A 449 -1.81 0.94 20.44
N PRO A 450 -1.24 -0.17 20.94
CA PRO A 450 -1.92 -1.01 21.93
C PRO A 450 -2.32 -0.23 23.20
N GLU A 451 -1.44 0.63 23.73
CA GLU A 451 -1.77 1.47 24.87
C GLU A 451 -2.89 2.47 24.56
N LEU A 452 -2.91 3.04 23.35
CA LEU A 452 -3.98 3.93 22.92
C LEU A 452 -5.33 3.20 22.94
N GLN A 453 -5.37 1.97 22.42
CA GLN A 453 -6.58 1.14 22.38
C GLN A 453 -7.08 0.73 23.77
N GLU A 454 -6.17 0.50 24.72
CA GLU A 454 -6.52 0.16 26.10
C GLU A 454 -7.01 1.39 26.90
N ARG A 455 -6.32 2.52 26.73
CA ARG A 455 -6.53 3.72 27.55
C ARG A 455 -7.60 4.65 27.02
N ALA A 456 -7.88 4.63 25.71
CA ALA A 456 -8.83 5.54 25.11
C ALA A 456 -10.21 5.45 25.76
N ARG A 457 -10.81 6.61 26.02
CA ARG A 457 -12.20 6.77 26.41
C ARG A 457 -12.86 7.73 25.44
N PHE A 458 -14.08 7.41 25.06
CA PHE A 458 -14.87 8.24 24.15
C PHE A 458 -15.97 8.93 24.92
N VAL A 459 -16.20 10.20 24.60
CA VAL A 459 -17.39 10.96 25.02
C VAL A 459 -18.28 11.19 23.81
N ARG A 460 -19.58 10.91 23.94
CA ARG A 460 -20.56 11.23 22.91
C ARG A 460 -20.87 12.73 22.94
N ILE A 461 -20.92 13.33 21.76
CA ILE A 461 -21.28 14.72 21.59
C ILE A 461 -22.60 14.85 20.81
N THR A 462 -23.22 16.02 20.91
CA THR A 462 -24.36 16.38 20.06
C THR A 462 -23.88 17.09 18.81
N GLY A 463 -24.77 17.35 17.85
CA GLY A 463 -24.43 18.20 16.69
C GLY A 463 -23.99 19.62 17.06
N ALA A 464 -24.37 20.14 18.24
CA ALA A 464 -23.85 21.40 18.75
C ALA A 464 -22.37 21.26 19.18
N GLY A 465 -22.02 20.16 19.85
CA GLY A 465 -20.63 19.85 20.19
C GLY A 465 -19.74 19.66 18.95
N LEU A 466 -20.29 19.12 17.86
CA LEU A 466 -19.55 19.02 16.59
C LEU A 466 -19.27 20.41 16.00
N ARG A 467 -20.26 21.31 16.01
CA ARG A 467 -20.07 22.69 15.56
C ARG A 467 -19.04 23.44 16.41
N GLU A 468 -19.06 23.24 17.72
CA GLU A 468 -18.05 23.78 18.66
C GLU A 468 -16.65 23.20 18.38
N SER A 469 -16.56 21.92 18.02
CA SER A 469 -15.28 21.26 17.74
C SER A 469 -14.58 21.81 16.49
N HIS A 470 -15.35 22.32 15.52
CA HIS A 470 -14.83 22.98 14.33
C HIS A 470 -14.50 24.45 14.61
N VAL A 471 -13.66 25.06 13.77
CA VAL A 471 -13.44 26.52 13.79
C VAL A 471 -14.79 27.23 13.62
N HIS A 472 -15.16 28.06 14.59
CA HIS A 472 -16.40 28.82 14.64
C HIS A 472 -16.14 30.29 14.99
N ASP A 473 -17.09 31.17 14.65
CA ASP A 473 -17.09 32.60 14.95
C ASP A 473 -15.91 33.43 14.40
N VAL A 474 -15.22 32.92 13.37
CA VAL A 474 -14.14 33.63 12.65
C VAL A 474 -14.16 33.36 11.14
N MET A 475 -13.58 34.27 10.36
CA MET A 475 -13.33 34.05 8.94
C MET A 475 -11.93 33.47 8.75
N ILE A 476 -11.84 32.29 8.13
CA ILE A 476 -10.55 31.64 7.84
C ILE A 476 -9.83 32.42 6.75
N THR A 477 -8.69 33.03 7.09
CA THR A 477 -7.85 33.78 6.13
C THR A 477 -6.80 32.92 5.46
N ARG A 478 -6.36 31.84 6.11
CA ARG A 478 -5.40 30.85 5.60
C ARG A 478 -5.75 29.47 6.13
N GLU A 479 -5.94 28.52 5.24
CA GLU A 479 -6.20 27.12 5.62
C GLU A 479 -4.89 26.41 6.02
N ALA A 480 -4.99 25.51 7.00
CA ALA A 480 -3.89 24.63 7.37
C ALA A 480 -3.94 23.34 6.52
N PRO A 481 -2.80 22.70 6.22
CA PRO A 481 -2.77 21.46 5.42
C PRO A 481 -3.61 20.31 5.97
N ASN A 482 -3.83 20.28 7.29
CA ASN A 482 -4.56 19.25 8.03
C ASN A 482 -6.03 19.59 8.30
N TYR A 483 -6.51 20.79 7.93
CA TYR A 483 -7.87 21.23 8.21
C TYR A 483 -8.44 22.08 7.07
N ARG A 484 -9.49 21.56 6.43
CA ARG A 484 -10.36 22.29 5.50
C ARG A 484 -11.81 22.09 5.93
N GLN A 485 -12.58 23.17 5.98
CA GLN A 485 -14.04 23.05 6.06
C GLN A 485 -14.54 22.61 4.68
N GLY A 486 -15.33 21.53 4.68
CA GLY A 486 -15.98 21.01 3.48
C GLY A 486 -17.24 21.77 3.13
#